data_AF-A0A1K2H8G5-F1
#
_entry.id   AF-A0A1K2H8G5-F1
#
_cell.length_a   1.000
_cell.length_b   1.000
_cell.length_c   1.000
_cell.angle_alpha   90.00
_cell.angle_beta   90.00
_cell.angle_gamma   90.00
#
_symmetry.space_group_name_H-M   'P 1'
#
loop_
_entity.id
_entity.type
_entity.pdbx_description
1 polymer ?
#
loop_
_entity_poly.entity_id
_entity_poly.type
_entity_poly.pdbx_seq_one_letter_code
_entity_poly.pdbx_strand_id
1 'polypeptide(L)' 'MTSLWDNLGFALALVLIAEGLLPFLSPTLWRHTFERLAALEDGQLRFVGFVSLLAGLLLLLVF' A
#
# COMPACT_ATOMS: atom_id res chain seq x y z
N MET A 1 -9.37 23.49 13.20
CA MET A 1 -9.24 22.19 13.88
C MET A 1 -9.99 21.18 13.01
N THR A 2 -9.31 20.46 12.11
CA THR A 2 -9.99 19.40 11.35
C THR A 2 -10.29 18.25 12.30
N SER A 3 -11.45 17.61 12.11
CA SER A 3 -11.84 16.47 12.92
C SER A 3 -10.94 15.27 12.58
N LEU A 4 -10.69 14.39 13.55
CA LEU A 4 -10.00 13.10 13.29
C LEU A 4 -10.71 12.32 12.19
N TRP A 5 -12.03 12.41 12.15
CA TRP A 5 -12.87 11.77 11.13
C TRP A 5 -12.60 12.33 9.72
N ASP A 6 -12.31 13.62 9.60
CA ASP A 6 -11.97 14.24 8.32
C ASP A 6 -10.59 13.76 7.82
N ASN A 7 -9.62 13.68 8.74
CA ASN A 7 -8.27 13.21 8.43
C ASN A 7 -8.27 11.73 8.04
N LEU A 8 -9.06 10.89 8.73
CA LEU A 8 -9.23 9.48 8.38
C LEU A 8 -9.92 9.31 7.01
N GLY A 9 -10.97 10.10 6.74
CA GLY A 9 -11.64 10.09 5.44
C GLY A 9 -10.70 10.48 4.31
N PHE A 10 -9.87 11.50 4.50
CA PHE A 10 -8.87 11.93 3.52
C PHE A 10 -7.77 10.88 3.29
N ALA A 11 -7.23 10.30 4.37
CA ALA A 11 -6.25 9.23 4.28
C ALA A 11 -6.82 8.01 3.52
N LEU A 12 -8.05 7.61 3.83
CA LEU A 12 -8.73 6.51 3.15
C LEU A 12 -8.94 6.80 1.66
N ALA A 13 -9.37 8.01 1.31
CA ALA A 13 -9.55 8.41 -0.09
C ALA A 13 -8.24 8.32 -0.87
N LEU A 14 -7.12 8.76 -0.29
CA LEU A 14 -5.80 8.66 -0.91
C LEU A 14 -5.35 7.20 -1.09
N VAL A 15 -5.56 6.34 -0.11
CA VAL A 15 -5.25 4.90 -0.22
C VAL A 15 -6.06 4.26 -1.35
N LEU A 16 -7.36 4.53 -1.44
CA LEU A 16 -8.22 4.00 -2.50
C LEU A 16 -7.80 4.47 -3.90
N ILE A 17 -7.44 5.75 -4.04
CA ILE A 17 -6.91 6.28 -5.31
C ILE A 17 -5.60 5.60 -5.66
N ALA A 18 -4.67 5.47 -4.71
CA ALA A 18 -3.37 4.86 -4.92
C ALA A 18 -3.48 3.38 -5.31
N GLU A 19 -4.29 2.59 -4.58
CA GLU A 19 -4.52 1.18 -4.90
C GLU A 19 -5.26 0.99 -6.22
N GLY A 20 -6.20 1.88 -6.56
CA GLY A 20 -6.95 1.81 -7.82
C GLY A 20 -6.17 2.26 -9.05
N LEU A 21 -5.11 3.06 -8.89
CA LEU A 21 -4.40 3.68 -10.01
C LEU A 21 -3.68 2.64 -10.89
N LEU A 22 -2.95 1.70 -10.27
CA LEU A 22 -2.22 0.63 -10.97
C LEU A 22 -3.13 -0.30 -11.80
N PRO A 23 -4.19 -0.91 -11.22
CA PRO A 23 -5.09 -1.77 -11.99
C PRO A 23 -5.89 -1.01 -13.05
N PHE A 24 -6.16 0.28 -12.85
CA PHE A 24 -6.84 1.12 -13.85
C PHE A 24 -5.93 1.45 -15.04
N LEU A 25 -4.68 1.87 -14.79
CA LEU A 25 -3.74 2.26 -15.84
C LEU A 25 -3.14 1.06 -16.59
N SER A 26 -2.81 -0.02 -15.87
CA SER A 26 -2.18 -1.20 -16.45
C SER A 26 -2.63 -2.49 -15.74
N PRO A 27 -3.81 -3.01 -16.11
CA PRO A 27 -4.36 -4.22 -15.49
C PRO A 27 -3.46 -5.45 -15.72
N THR A 28 -2.71 -5.51 -16.82
CA THR A 28 -1.79 -6.61 -17.12
C THR A 28 -0.56 -6.59 -16.21
N LEU A 29 0.05 -5.42 -16.02
CA LEU A 29 1.19 -5.27 -15.10
C LEU A 29 0.78 -5.59 -13.66
N TRP A 30 -0.41 -5.14 -13.26
CA TRP A 30 -0.95 -5.44 -11.94
C TRP A 30 -1.12 -6.94 -11.72
N ARG A 31 -1.76 -7.66 -12.65
CA ARG A 31 -1.93 -9.13 -12.58
C ARG A 31 -0.59 -9.84 -12.45
N HIS A 32 0.38 -9.53 -13.30
CA HIS A 32 1.70 -10.17 -13.23
C HIS A 32 2.45 -9.88 -11.93
N THR A 33 2.30 -8.67 -11.38
CA THR A 33 2.89 -8.33 -10.08
C THR A 33 2.23 -9.15 -8.97
N PHE A 34 0.91 -9.26 -8.99
CA PHE A 34 0.16 -10.07 -8.02
C PHE A 34 0.51 -11.56 -8.11
N GLU A 35 0.60 -12.11 -9.32
CA GLU A 35 1.03 -13.50 -9.56
C GLU A 35 2.43 -13.77 -8.99
N ARG A 36 3.36 -12.82 -9.20
CA ARG A 36 4.71 -12.90 -8.64
C ARG A 36 4.71 -12.85 -7.12
N LEU A 37 3.92 -11.95 -6.53
CA LEU A 37 3.77 -11.84 -5.07
C LEU A 37 3.17 -13.11 -4.46
N ALA A 38 2.17 -13.70 -5.11
CA ALA A 38 1.54 -14.94 -4.68
C ALA A 38 2.45 -16.17 -4.81
N ALA A 39 3.45 -16.11 -5.70
CA ALA A 39 4.45 -17.17 -5.87
C ALA A 39 5.65 -17.05 -4.89
N LEU A 40 5.72 -15.99 -4.08
CA LEU A 40 6.77 -15.84 -3.06
C LEU A 40 6.58 -16.86 -1.94
N GLU A 41 7.69 -17.31 -1.36
CA GLU A 41 7.64 -18.11 -0.13
C GLU A 41 7.17 -17.25 1.05
N ASP A 42 6.53 -17.88 2.05
CA ASP A 42 6.01 -17.18 3.24
C ASP A 42 7.04 -16.27 3.91
N GLY A 43 8.31 -16.67 3.94
CA GLY A 43 9.40 -15.86 4.49
C GLY A 43 9.64 -14.56 3.69
N GLN A 44 9.59 -14.65 2.36
CA GLN A 44 9.78 -13.51 1.47
C GLN A 44 8.59 -12.55 1.53
N LEU A 45 7.36 -13.08 1.53
CA LEU A 45 6.15 -12.27 1.67
C LEU A 45 6.13 -11.52 3.00
N ARG A 46 6.51 -12.18 4.10
CA ARG A 46 6.67 -11.54 5.42
C ARG A 46 7.74 -10.46 5.43
N PHE A 47 8.86 -10.68 4.71
CA PHE A 47 9.91 -9.66 4.61
C PHE A 47 9.43 -8.42 3.84
N VAL A 48 8.73 -8.60 2.72
CA VAL A 48 8.12 -7.48 1.98
C VAL A 48 7.15 -6.70 2.89
N GLY A 49 6.30 -7.42 3.64
CA GLY A 49 5.42 -6.80 4.63
C GLY A 49 6.18 -6.05 5.73
N PHE A 50 7.27 -6.62 6.24
CA PHE A 50 8.11 -5.98 7.27
C PHE A 50 8.78 -4.70 6.76
N VAL A 51 9.33 -4.71 5.53
CA VAL A 51 9.91 -3.51 4.91
C VAL A 51 8.86 -2.43 4.73
N SER A 52 7.65 -2.77 4.28
CA SER A 52 6.53 -1.82 4.14
C SER A 52 6.09 -1.23 5.49
N LEU A 53 6.01 -2.06 6.53
CA LEU A 53 5.71 -1.59 7.89
C LEU A 53 6.77 -0.62 8.40
N LEU A 54 8.06 -0.94 8.19
CA LEU A 54 9.16 -0.09 8.63
C LEU A 54 9.18 1.23 7.86
N ALA A 55 8.94 1.21 6.55
CA ALA A 55 8.83 2.42 5.74
C ALA A 55 7.67 3.30 6.21
N GLY A 56 6.49 2.71 6.48
CA GLY A 56 5.35 3.44 7.02
C GLY A 56 5.64 4.06 8.39
N LEU A 57 6.33 3.34 9.27
CA LEU A 57 6.75 3.85 10.57
C LEU A 57 7.72 5.03 10.43
N LEU A 58 8.71 4.93 9.53
CA LEU A 58 9.67 6.01 9.29
C LEU A 58 8.96 7.26 8.76
N LEU A 59 8.02 7.11 7.81
CA LEU A 59 7.23 8.24 7.31
C LEU A 59 6.44 8.91 8.44
N LEU A 60 5.80 8.12 9.32
CA LEU A 60 5.05 8.63 10.47
C LEU A 60 5.92 9.33 11.52
N LEU A 61 7.22 9.02 11.60
CA LEU A 61 8.14 9.70 12.50
C LEU A 61 8.72 11.00 11.91
N VAL A 62 8.76 11.09 10.58
CA VAL A 62 9.32 12.25 9.87
C VAL A 62 8.27 13.34 9.62
N PHE A 63 7.00 12.95 9.42
CA PHE A 63 5.88 13.85 9.12
C PHE A 63 4.86 13.87 10.26
#